data_AF-A0A381VYX2-F1
#
_entry.id   AF-A0A381VYX2-F1
#
_cell.length_a   1.000
_cell.length_b   1.000
_cell.length_c   1.000
_cell.angle_alpha   90.00
_cell.angle_beta   90.00
_cell.angle_gamma   90.00
#
_symmetry.space_group_name_H-M   'P 1'
#
loop_
_entity.id
_entity.type
_entity.pdbx_description
1 polymer ?
#
loop_
_entity_poly.entity_id
_entity_poly.type
_entity_poly.pdbx_seq_one_letter_code
_entity_poly.pdbx_strand_id
1 'polypeptide(L)'
;MKNRFIKIGFYEQIIKSNKTIDLIKYFVKKNKNSNIYFIMGADNLVNFHKWKKSNQILNLCKILVFDRDGYKTKSLKSPSFKKYNKKGINFIKFKKVNISSSQLRKI
;
A
#
# COMPACT_ATOMS: atom_id res chain seq x y z
N MET A 1 15.30 17.06 -14.05
CA MET A 1 14.17 17.71 -13.35
C MET A 1 14.02 17.13 -11.95
N LYS A 2 14.04 17.96 -10.90
CA LYS A 2 13.79 17.52 -9.51
C LYS A 2 12.29 17.67 -9.22
N ASN A 3 11.57 16.56 -9.09
CA ASN A 3 10.13 16.61 -8.80
C ASN A 3 9.92 16.99 -7.31
N ARG A 4 9.08 18.00 -7.03
CA ARG A 4 8.81 18.47 -5.66
C ARG A 4 8.00 17.46 -4.82
N PHE A 5 7.19 16.65 -5.48
CA PHE A 5 6.23 15.73 -4.85
C PHE A 5 6.74 14.30 -4.74
N ILE A 6 7.73 13.91 -5.55
CA ILE A 6 8.25 12.54 -5.59
C ILE A 6 9.68 12.53 -5.06
N LYS A 7 9.92 11.69 -4.05
CA LYS A 7 11.24 11.40 -3.50
C LYS A 7 11.47 9.90 -3.51
N ILE A 8 12.67 9.48 -3.86
CA ILE A 8 13.10 8.07 -3.85
C ILE A 8 14.06 7.90 -2.68
N GLY A 9 13.93 6.79 -1.95
CA GLY A 9 14.82 6.47 -0.85
C GLY A 9 14.88 4.97 -0.60
N PHE A 10 16.05 4.50 -0.13
CA PHE A 10 16.31 3.12 0.23
C PHE A 10 16.26 3.02 1.75
N TYR A 11 15.17 2.48 2.29
CA TYR A 11 14.90 2.56 3.72
C TYR A 11 15.18 1.26 4.45
N GLU A 12 15.28 0.13 3.77
CA GLU A 12 15.49 -1.19 4.37
C GLU A 12 16.79 -1.26 5.18
N GLN A 13 17.87 -0.67 4.67
CA GLN A 13 19.16 -0.60 5.37
C GLN A 13 19.10 0.34 6.58
N ILE A 14 18.39 1.46 6.44
CA ILE A 14 18.23 2.47 7.50
C ILE A 14 17.41 1.89 8.66
N ILE A 15 16.31 1.21 8.36
CA ILE A 15 15.42 0.61 9.37
C ILE A 15 15.84 -0.81 9.78
N LYS A 16 16.84 -1.38 9.10
CA LYS A 16 17.32 -2.77 9.28
C LYS A 16 16.19 -3.81 9.24
N SER A 17 15.21 -3.61 8.35
CA SER A 17 14.04 -4.47 8.21
C SER A 17 13.45 -4.36 6.80
N ASN A 18 12.84 -5.44 6.32
CA ASN A 18 12.08 -5.47 5.07
C ASN A 18 10.56 -5.50 5.30
N LYS A 19 10.11 -5.22 6.53
CA LYS A 19 8.68 -5.29 6.89
C LYS A 19 8.03 -3.92 6.74
N THR A 20 6.90 -3.89 6.05
CA THR A 20 6.13 -2.65 5.82
C THR A 20 5.73 -1.93 7.10
N ILE A 21 5.42 -2.67 8.18
CA ILE A 21 5.07 -2.08 9.47
C ILE A 21 6.21 -1.23 10.05
N ASP A 22 7.47 -1.65 9.87
CA ASP A 22 8.63 -0.94 10.41
C ASP A 22 8.89 0.33 9.57
N LEU A 23 8.70 0.24 8.25
CA LEU A 23 8.75 1.39 7.36
C LEU A 23 7.69 2.44 7.70
N ILE A 24 6.44 2.01 7.94
CA ILE A 24 5.35 2.93 8.30
C ILE A 24 5.64 3.60 9.64
N LYS A 25 6.11 2.86 10.65
CA LYS A 25 6.52 3.44 11.95
C LYS A 25 7.62 4.48 11.79
N TYR A 26 8.62 4.20 10.95
CA TYR A 26 9.68 5.16 10.65
C TYR A 26 9.11 6.47 10.11
N PHE A 27 8.18 6.41 9.15
CA PHE A 27 7.57 7.62 8.58
C PHE A 27 6.62 8.33 9.53
N VAL A 28 5.84 7.61 10.34
CA VAL A 28 4.99 8.21 11.38
C VAL A 28 5.86 8.98 12.39
N LYS A 29 6.97 8.39 12.86
CA LYS A 29 7.89 9.05 13.80
C LYS A 29 8.53 10.29 13.20
N LYS A 30 8.90 10.23 11.91
CA LYS A 30 9.56 11.32 11.19
C LYS A 30 8.61 12.47 10.83
N ASN A 31 7.31 12.20 10.67
CA ASN A 31 6.31 13.17 10.22
C ASN A 31 5.14 13.25 11.22
N LYS A 32 5.42 13.70 12.45
CA LYS A 32 4.48 13.68 13.58
C LYS A 32 3.13 14.37 13.32
N ASN A 33 3.09 15.37 12.44
CA ASN A 33 1.89 16.17 12.16
C ASN A 33 1.30 15.88 10.78
N SER A 34 1.64 14.74 10.16
CA SER A 34 1.19 14.39 8.81
C SER A 34 0.34 13.13 8.81
N ASN A 35 -0.73 13.16 8.03
CA ASN A 35 -1.50 11.97 7.71
C ASN A 35 -0.67 11.06 6.79
N ILE A 36 -0.38 9.85 7.24
CA ILE A 36 0.33 8.86 6.43
C ILE A 36 -0.67 8.08 5.59
N TYR A 37 -0.41 8.02 4.28
CA TYR A 37 -1.15 7.21 3.33
C TYR A 37 -0.23 6.16 2.71
N PHE A 38 -0.61 4.89 2.79
CA PHE A 38 0.10 3.80 2.14
C PHE A 38 -0.64 3.38 0.87
N ILE A 39 0.07 3.46 -0.25
CA ILE A 39 -0.49 3.14 -1.57
C ILE A 39 -0.14 1.70 -1.93
N MET A 40 -1.15 0.92 -2.36
CA MET A 40 -0.94 -0.45 -2.85
C MET A 40 -1.93 -0.81 -3.97
N GLY A 41 -1.67 -1.90 -4.69
CA GLY A 41 -2.62 -2.50 -5.63
C GLY A 41 -3.69 -3.38 -4.97
N ALA A 42 -4.81 -3.58 -5.65
CA ALA A 42 -5.90 -4.45 -5.21
C ALA A 42 -5.49 -5.92 -5.07
N ASP A 43 -4.49 -6.37 -5.83
CA ASP A 43 -3.82 -7.67 -5.71
C ASP A 43 -3.16 -7.84 -4.33
N ASN A 44 -2.41 -6.84 -3.85
CA ASN A 44 -1.82 -6.85 -2.51
C ASN A 44 -2.87 -6.82 -1.40
N LEU A 45 -3.97 -6.08 -1.60
CA LEU A 45 -5.06 -5.99 -0.62
C LEU A 45 -5.65 -7.38 -0.30
N VAL A 46 -5.79 -8.28 -1.28
CA VAL A 46 -6.37 -9.63 -1.07
C VAL A 46 -5.68 -10.37 0.08
N ASN A 47 -4.35 -10.24 0.20
CA ASN A 47 -3.53 -10.92 1.20
C ASN A 47 -3.10 -10.05 2.37
N PHE A 48 -3.54 -8.78 2.44
CA PHE A 48 -3.14 -7.84 3.48
C PHE A 48 -3.40 -8.34 4.91
N HIS A 49 -4.49 -9.10 5.15
CA HIS A 49 -4.75 -9.71 6.46
C HIS A 49 -3.62 -10.62 6.97
N LYS A 50 -2.84 -11.22 6.06
CA LYS A 50 -1.68 -12.07 6.38
C LYS A 50 -0.39 -11.28 6.64
N TRP A 51 -0.39 -9.97 6.38
CA TRP A 51 0.79 -9.14 6.62
C TRP A 51 1.09 -9.04 8.11
N LYS A 52 2.39 -9.04 8.45
CA LYS A 52 2.87 -8.88 9.83
C LYS A 52 2.29 -7.60 10.42
N LYS A 53 1.51 -7.75 11.50
CA LYS A 53 0.87 -6.65 12.23
C LYS A 53 -0.08 -5.80 11.35
N SER A 54 -0.84 -6.43 10.45
CA SER A 54 -1.81 -5.75 9.57
C SER A 54 -2.82 -4.86 10.30
N ASN A 55 -3.30 -5.27 11.48
CA ASN A 55 -4.12 -4.42 12.36
C ASN A 55 -3.39 -3.11 12.74
N GLN A 56 -2.12 -3.21 13.14
CA GLN A 56 -1.34 -2.04 13.57
C GLN A 56 -1.06 -1.09 12.40
N ILE A 57 -0.86 -1.63 11.19
CA ILE A 57 -0.68 -0.81 9.98
C ILE A 57 -1.86 0.14 9.78
N LEU A 58 -3.10 -0.34 9.94
CA LEU A 58 -4.30 0.49 9.79
C LEU A 58 -4.50 1.52 10.90
N ASN A 59 -3.94 1.27 12.09
CA ASN A 59 -3.94 2.27 13.16
C ASN A 59 -2.90 3.38 12.92
N LEU A 60 -1.87 3.11 12.11
CA LEU A 60 -0.77 4.04 11.85
C LEU A 60 -0.95 4.83 10.55
N CYS A 61 -1.73 4.34 9.60
CA CYS A 61 -1.93 4.99 8.30
C CYS A 61 -3.25 4.59 7.65
N LYS A 62 -3.70 5.41 6.69
CA LYS A 62 -4.78 5.04 5.77
C LYS A 62 -4.21 4.30 4.56
N ILE A 63 -4.92 3.31 4.04
CA ILE A 63 -4.50 2.58 2.85
C ILE A 63 -5.31 3.06 1.65
N LEU A 64 -4.59 3.43 0.59
CA LEU A 64 -5.15 3.80 -0.71
C LEU A 64 -4.90 2.67 -1.70
N VAL A 65 -5.98 2.11 -2.22
CA VAL A 65 -5.94 0.91 -3.06
C VAL A 65 -6.26 1.28 -4.50
N PHE A 66 -5.33 0.97 -5.40
CA PHE A 66 -5.52 1.08 -6.83
C PHE A 66 -6.17 -0.19 -7.36
N ASP A 67 -7.33 -0.02 -7.99
CA ASP A 67 -8.01 -1.11 -8.67
C ASP A 67 -7.23 -1.55 -9.92
N ARG A 68 -7.00 -2.85 -10.07
CA ARG A 68 -6.48 -3.48 -11.30
C ARG A 68 -7.58 -4.34 -11.91
N ASP A 69 -7.64 -4.41 -13.23
CA ASP A 69 -8.67 -5.19 -13.92
C ASP A 69 -8.73 -6.63 -13.42
N GLY A 70 -9.95 -7.07 -13.06
CA GLY A 70 -10.22 -8.40 -12.50
C GLY A 70 -9.96 -8.55 -10.98
N TYR A 71 -9.39 -7.55 -10.30
CA TYR A 71 -9.05 -7.64 -8.87
C TYR A 71 -9.99 -6.86 -7.94
N LYS A 72 -10.81 -5.92 -8.42
CA LYS A 72 -11.82 -5.23 -7.58
C LYS A 72 -12.73 -6.21 -6.86
N THR A 73 -13.40 -7.09 -7.60
CA THR A 73 -14.37 -8.01 -7.03
C THR A 73 -13.71 -9.01 -6.08
N LYS A 74 -12.50 -9.48 -6.41
CA LYS A 74 -11.73 -10.41 -5.56
C LYS A 74 -11.28 -9.74 -4.26
N SER A 75 -10.76 -8.52 -4.34
CA SER A 75 -10.32 -7.75 -3.17
C SER A 75 -11.50 -7.39 -2.27
N LEU A 76 -12.64 -6.96 -2.82
CA LEU A 76 -13.85 -6.67 -2.04
C LEU A 76 -14.43 -7.91 -1.33
N LYS A 77 -14.31 -9.10 -1.93
CA LYS A 77 -14.76 -10.35 -1.29
C LYS A 77 -13.73 -10.97 -0.34
N SER A 78 -12.50 -10.45 -0.31
CA SER A 78 -11.40 -11.03 0.46
C SER A 78 -11.58 -10.91 1.98
N PRO A 79 -10.97 -11.81 2.78
CA PRO A 79 -10.93 -11.69 4.23
C PRO A 79 -10.33 -10.36 4.70
N SER A 80 -9.35 -9.82 3.97
CA SER A 80 -8.77 -8.51 4.25
C SER A 80 -9.82 -7.41 4.20
N PHE A 81 -10.57 -7.32 3.10
CA PHE A 81 -11.54 -6.24 2.95
C PHE A 81 -12.70 -6.41 3.93
N LYS A 82 -13.20 -7.63 4.12
CA LYS A 82 -14.25 -7.90 5.13
C LYS A 82 -13.83 -7.47 6.54
N LYS A 83 -12.57 -7.69 6.91
CA LYS A 83 -12.04 -7.34 8.23
C LYS A 83 -11.75 -5.84 8.40
N TYR A 84 -11.42 -5.14 7.32
CA TYR A 84 -10.79 -3.82 7.38
C TYR A 84 -11.46 -2.71 6.58
N ASN A 85 -12.53 -2.98 5.83
CA ASN A 85 -13.22 -1.99 5.00
C ASN A 85 -13.62 -0.71 5.76
N LYS A 86 -14.02 -0.81 7.02
CA LYS A 86 -14.39 0.33 7.89
C LYS A 86 -13.19 0.96 8.62
N LYS A 87 -11.97 0.44 8.44
CA LYS A 87 -10.76 0.81 9.21
C LYS A 87 -9.72 1.60 8.42
N GLY A 88 -10.16 2.36 7.41
CA GLY A 88 -9.27 3.27 6.67
C GLY A 88 -8.71 2.71 5.36
N ILE A 89 -9.44 1.82 4.68
CA ILE A 89 -9.10 1.34 3.34
C ILE A 89 -10.01 2.05 2.32
N ASN A 90 -9.43 2.82 1.41
CA ASN A 90 -10.15 3.54 0.37
C ASN A 90 -9.66 3.12 -1.03
N PHE A 91 -10.59 2.90 -1.96
CA PHE A 91 -10.25 2.65 -3.36
C PHE A 91 -10.16 3.96 -4.13
N ILE A 92 -9.11 4.13 -4.94
CA ILE A 92 -8.95 5.28 -5.83
C ILE A 92 -9.56 4.95 -7.19
N LYS A 93 -10.38 5.87 -7.72
CA LYS A 93 -10.87 5.82 -9.10
C LYS A 93 -9.83 6.45 -10.02
N PHE A 94 -9.35 5.72 -11.02
CA PHE A 94 -8.37 6.21 -12.00
C PHE A 94 -8.55 5.51 -13.36
N LYS A 95 -7.97 6.07 -14.43
CA LYS A 95 -7.94 5.43 -15.75
C LYS A 95 -6.98 4.25 -15.69
N LYS A 96 -7.53 3.04 -15.83
CA LYS A 96 -6.76 1.81 -15.69
C LYS A 96 -5.70 1.70 -16.79
N VAL A 97 -4.54 1.21 -16.39
CA VAL A 97 -3.40 0.99 -17.27
C VAL A 97 -2.99 -0.47 -17.14
N ASN A 98 -3.10 -1.23 -18.23
CA ASN A 98 -2.76 -2.65 -18.24
C ASN A 98 -1.29 -2.85 -18.60
N ILE A 99 -0.41 -2.54 -17.64
CA ILE A 99 1.04 -2.71 -17.77
C ILE A 99 1.53 -3.54 -16.57
N SER A 100 2.51 -4.40 -16.80
CA SER A 100 3.22 -5.11 -15.75
C SER A 100 4.71 -5.22 -16.07
N SER A 101 5.55 -5.19 -15.03
CA SER A 101 7.00 -5.38 -15.20
C SER A 101 7.32 -6.74 -15.80
N SER A 102 6.50 -7.76 -15.55
CA SER A 102 6.67 -9.09 -16.14
C SER A 102 6.40 -9.13 -17.64
N GLN A 103 5.46 -8.32 -18.14
CA GLN A 103 5.26 -8.14 -19.58
C GLN A 103 6.43 -7.36 -20.19
N LEU A 104 6.85 -6.25 -19.55
CA LEU A 104 7.93 -5.40 -20.06
C LEU A 104 9.29 -6.12 -20.14
N ARG A 105 9.59 -7.06 -19.25
CA ARG A 105 10.83 -7.85 -19.32
C ARG A 105 10.89 -8.85 -20.48
N LYS A 106 9.76 -9.11 -21.15
CA LYS A 106 9.68 -10.04 -22.30
C LYS A 106 9.76 -9.31 -23.64
N ILE A 107 9.74 -7.98 -23.62
CA ILE A 107 9.98 -7.11 -24.78
C ILE A 107 11.47 -6.80 -24.78
#